data_AF-H6N964-F1
#
_entry.id   AF-H6N964-F1
#
_cell.length_a   1.000
_cell.length_b   1.000
_cell.length_c   1.000
_cell.angle_alpha   90.00
_cell.angle_beta   90.00
_cell.angle_gamma   90.00
#
_symmetry.space_group_name_H-M   'P 1'
#
loop_
_entity.id
_entity.type
_entity.pdbx_description
1 polymer ?
#
loop_
_entity_poly.entity_id
_entity_poly.type
_entity_poly.pdbx_seq_one_letter_code
_entity_poly.pdbx_strand_id
1 'polypeptide(L)'
;MRQINHINITDTNGKIYCCLRNKIVTLDDHQKQKFCGGCKMFAGDAGGRGVECVWDDIRPVANPHIVNNPFTEMLSNQARRVNLTDHLSTVAVFGV
;
A
#
# COMPACT_ATOMS: atom_id res chain seq x y z
N MET A 1 6.00 -6.19 13.02
CA MET A 1 5.19 -5.74 11.88
C MET A 1 4.44 -6.95 11.34
N ARG A 2 3.25 -6.76 10.74
CA ARG A 2 2.38 -7.87 10.30
C ARG A 2 2.44 -7.96 8.77
N GLN A 3 2.77 -9.14 8.25
CA GLN A 3 2.63 -9.41 6.82
C GLN A 3 1.15 -9.51 6.46
N ILE A 4 0.72 -8.65 5.54
CA ILE A 4 -0.65 -8.62 5.02
C ILE A 4 -0.63 -9.04 3.55
N ASN A 5 -1.56 -9.90 3.13
CA ASN A 5 -1.78 -10.16 1.72
C ASN A 5 -2.71 -9.09 1.13
N HIS A 6 -2.20 -8.30 0.19
CA HIS A 6 -2.95 -7.30 -0.57
C HIS A 6 -3.37 -7.88 -1.91
N ILE A 7 -4.68 -8.05 -2.09
CA ILE A 7 -5.27 -8.44 -3.37
C ILE A 7 -5.56 -7.14 -4.15
N ASN A 8 -4.65 -6.78 -5.05
CA ASN A 8 -4.70 -5.53 -5.82
C ASN A 8 -5.42 -5.74 -7.15
N ILE A 9 -6.71 -5.40 -7.19
CA ILE A 9 -7.55 -5.52 -8.37
C ILE A 9 -7.38 -4.28 -9.24
N THR A 10 -7.34 -4.49 -10.56
CA THR A 10 -7.28 -3.38 -11.53
C THR A 10 -8.55 -2.56 -11.50
N ASP A 11 -8.43 -1.24 -11.62
CA ASP A 11 -9.57 -0.36 -11.91
C ASP A 11 -10.09 -0.56 -13.35
N THR A 12 -11.10 0.23 -13.73
CA THR A 12 -11.71 0.20 -15.08
C THR A 12 -10.74 0.53 -16.20
N ASN A 13 -9.59 1.14 -15.90
CA ASN A 13 -8.52 1.48 -16.85
C ASN A 13 -7.34 0.51 -16.79
N GLY A 14 -7.47 -0.62 -16.08
CA GLY A 14 -6.40 -1.60 -15.93
C GLY A 14 -5.29 -1.15 -14.99
N LYS A 15 -5.53 -0.20 -14.08
CA LYS A 15 -4.50 0.37 -13.20
C LYS A 15 -4.56 -0.22 -11.79
N ILE A 16 -3.38 -0.37 -11.17
CA ILE A 16 -3.20 -0.76 -9.77
C ILE A 16 -2.26 0.20 -9.06
N TYR A 17 -2.28 0.21 -7.73
CA TYR A 17 -1.25 0.86 -6.92
C TYR A 17 -0.08 -0.09 -6.69
N CYS A 18 1.14 0.35 -7.01
CA CYS A 18 2.36 -0.37 -6.71
C CYS A 18 3.01 0.22 -5.45
N CYS A 19 2.92 -0.49 -4.32
CA CYS A 19 3.48 -0.07 -3.04
C CYS A 19 5.00 0.16 -3.11
N LEU A 20 5.76 -0.81 -3.66
CA LEU A 20 7.23 -0.71 -3.76
C LEU A 20 7.71 0.53 -4.52
N ARG A 21 6.99 0.94 -5.58
CA ARG A 21 7.33 2.10 -6.42
C ARG A 21 6.57 3.37 -6.01
N ASN A 22 5.70 3.26 -5.01
CA ASN A 22 4.79 4.29 -4.54
C ASN A 22 4.07 5.05 -5.68
N LYS A 23 3.44 4.34 -6.62
CA LYS A 23 2.69 4.98 -7.72
C LYS A 23 1.61 4.07 -8.31
N ILE A 24 0.63 4.70 -8.97
CA ILE A 24 -0.35 4.00 -9.79
C ILE A 24 0.29 3.63 -11.13
N VAL A 25 0.13 2.38 -11.55
CA VAL A 25 0.68 1.82 -12.80
C VAL A 25 -0.39 1.09 -13.57
N THR A 26 -0.28 1.06 -14.90
CA THR A 26 -1.06 0.13 -15.72
C THR A 26 -0.51 -1.28 -15.52
N LEU A 27 -1.38 -2.26 -15.27
CA LEU A 27 -1.01 -3.65 -15.09
C LEU A 27 -1.04 -4.38 -16.45
N ASP A 28 -0.01 -4.12 -17.26
CA ASP A 28 0.23 -4.82 -18.52
C ASP A 28 1.36 -5.87 -18.39
N ASP A 29 1.64 -6.62 -19.45
CA ASP A 29 2.69 -7.64 -19.46
C ASP A 29 4.07 -7.06 -19.18
N HIS A 30 4.33 -5.83 -19.63
CA HIS A 30 5.57 -5.13 -19.34
C HIS A 30 5.71 -4.86 -17.83
N GLN A 31 4.65 -4.40 -17.17
CA GLN A 31 4.60 -4.21 -15.72
C GLN A 31 4.79 -5.53 -14.98
N LYS A 32 4.10 -6.60 -15.41
CA LYS A 32 4.21 -7.94 -14.81
C LYS A 32 5.62 -8.52 -14.93
N GLN A 33 6.19 -8.51 -16.13
CA GLN A 33 7.48 -9.16 -16.40
C GLN A 33 8.68 -8.36 -15.87
N LYS A 34 8.69 -7.03 -16.08
CA LYS A 34 9.86 -6.20 -15.76
C LYS A 34 9.89 -5.72 -14.32
N PHE A 35 8.73 -5.55 -13.69
CA PHE A 35 8.66 -5.01 -12.34
C PHE A 35 8.12 -6.02 -11.34
N CYS A 36 6.97 -6.66 -11.60
CA CYS A 36 6.42 -7.63 -10.65
C CYS A 36 7.31 -8.88 -10.52
N GLY A 37 7.85 -9.40 -11.61
CA GLY A 37 8.69 -10.61 -11.61
C GLY A 37 9.97 -10.51 -10.77
N GLY A 38 10.47 -9.29 -10.50
CA GLY A 38 11.61 -9.06 -9.60
C GLY A 38 11.22 -8.43 -8.26
N CYS A 39 9.93 -8.22 -8.01
CA CYS A 39 9.45 -7.53 -6.81
C CYS A 39 9.37 -8.50 -5.63
N LYS A 40 10.08 -8.20 -4.54
CA LYS A 40 10.04 -8.98 -3.29
C LYS A 40 8.65 -9.09 -2.64
N MET A 41 7.74 -8.18 -2.99
CA MET A 41 6.38 -8.16 -2.45
C MET A 41 5.42 -8.96 -3.34
N PHE A 42 5.77 -9.29 -4.58
CA PHE A 42 4.86 -9.98 -5.49
C PHE A 42 4.64 -11.42 -5.04
N ALA A 43 3.37 -11.82 -4.92
CA ALA A 43 2.95 -13.12 -4.41
C ALA A 43 2.11 -13.94 -5.41
N GLY A 44 1.75 -13.35 -6.56
CA GLY A 44 1.03 -14.05 -7.63
C GLY A 44 0.03 -13.18 -8.37
N ASP A 45 -0.71 -13.79 -9.29
CA ASP A 45 -1.83 -13.16 -9.99
C ASP A 45 -3.14 -13.36 -9.21
N ALA A 46 -3.93 -12.30 -9.09
CA ALA A 46 -5.23 -12.33 -8.41
C ALA A 46 -6.35 -12.85 -9.34
N GLY A 47 -6.19 -14.09 -9.83
CA GLY A 47 -7.14 -14.72 -10.74
C GLY A 47 -7.35 -13.95 -12.06
N GLY A 48 -6.27 -13.36 -12.59
CA GLY A 48 -6.29 -12.60 -13.84
C GLY A 48 -6.85 -11.17 -13.75
N ARG A 49 -7.40 -10.75 -12.60
CA ARG A 49 -8.01 -9.42 -12.40
C ARG A 49 -7.06 -8.41 -11.76
N GLY A 50 -5.82 -8.81 -11.48
CA GLY A 50 -4.93 -8.06 -10.62
C GLY A 50 -3.72 -8.87 -10.18
N VAL A 51 -3.08 -8.44 -9.10
CA VAL A 51 -1.94 -9.13 -8.49
C VAL A 51 -2.09 -9.21 -6.98
N GLU A 52 -1.53 -10.26 -6.40
CA GLU A 52 -1.37 -10.41 -4.97
C GLU A 52 0.02 -9.92 -4.55
N CYS A 53 0.06 -9.12 -3.50
CA CYS A 53 1.30 -8.59 -2.94
C CYS A 53 1.33 -8.73 -1.42
N VAL A 54 2.44 -9.21 -0.86
CA VAL A 54 2.62 -9.35 0.59
C VAL A 54 3.70 -8.37 1.06
N TRP A 55 3.37 -7.55 2.05
CA TRP A 55 4.35 -6.69 2.72
C TRP A 55 3.99 -6.45 4.19
N ASP A 56 4.95 -5.91 4.92
CA ASP A 56 4.78 -5.45 6.30
C ASP A 56 3.95 -4.16 6.33
N ASP A 57 2.64 -4.31 6.44
CA ASP A 57 1.72 -3.18 6.50
C ASP A 57 1.46 -2.80 7.96
N ILE A 58 1.78 -1.55 8.31
CA ILE A 58 1.57 -1.00 9.65
C ILE A 58 0.15 -0.42 9.82
N ARG A 59 -0.61 -0.29 8.73
CA ARG A 59 -1.98 0.22 8.76
C ARG A 59 -2.91 -0.85 9.36
N PRO A 60 -4.00 -0.45 10.04
CA PRO A 60 -4.98 -1.39 10.56
C PRO A 60 -5.94 -1.87 9.45
N VAL A 61 -5.42 -2.62 8.48
CA VAL A 61 -6.18 -3.20 7.38
C VAL A 61 -6.49 -4.68 7.63
N ALA A 62 -7.48 -5.21 6.89
CA ALA A 62 -7.81 -6.63 6.95
C ALA A 62 -6.69 -7.51 6.37
N ASN A 63 -6.74 -8.82 6.64
CA ASN A 63 -5.88 -9.79 5.96
C ASN A 63 -6.73 -10.99 5.48
N PRO A 64 -6.93 -11.17 4.16
CA PRO A 64 -6.40 -10.35 3.08
C PRO A 64 -7.03 -8.93 3.03
N HIS A 65 -6.26 -7.95 2.55
CA HIS A 65 -6.74 -6.60 2.24
C HIS A 65 -7.07 -6.51 0.75
N ILE A 66 -8.34 -6.27 0.42
CA ILE A 66 -8.79 -6.21 -0.98
C ILE A 66 -8.79 -4.75 -1.42
N VAL A 67 -8.00 -4.45 -2.46
CA VAL A 67 -7.85 -3.11 -3.03
C VAL A 67 -8.58 -3.07 -4.38
N ASN A 68 -9.67 -2.31 -4.44
CA ASN A 68 -10.45 -2.10 -5.67
C ASN A 68 -10.29 -0.68 -6.26
N ASN A 69 -9.66 0.24 -5.51
CA ASN A 69 -9.38 1.60 -5.97
C ASN A 69 -7.90 1.94 -5.70
N PRO A 70 -7.06 2.03 -6.74
CA PRO A 70 -5.63 2.26 -6.58
C PRO A 70 -5.31 3.65 -6.02
N PHE A 71 -6.15 4.66 -6.29
CA PHE A 71 -5.94 6.01 -5.79
C PHE A 71 -6.22 6.12 -4.30
N THR A 72 -7.34 5.56 -3.83
CA THR A 72 -7.66 5.50 -2.40
C THR A 72 -6.59 4.73 -1.62
N GLU A 73 -6.11 3.62 -2.18
CA GLU A 73 -5.04 2.84 -1.55
C GLU A 73 -3.73 3.60 -1.48
N MET A 74 -3.32 4.29 -2.56
CA MET A 74 -2.13 5.13 -2.57
C MET A 74 -2.19 6.21 -1.49
N LEU A 75 -3.32 6.92 -1.38
CA LEU A 75 -3.52 7.95 -0.36
C LEU A 75 -3.48 7.37 1.06
N SER A 76 -4.15 6.23 1.27
CA SER A 76 -4.14 5.52 2.56
C SER A 76 -2.72 5.09 2.95
N ASN A 77 -1.94 4.60 2.00
CA ASN A 77 -0.57 4.14 2.23
C ASN A 77 0.44 5.29 2.45
N GLN A 78 0.11 6.51 2.01
CA GLN A 78 0.93 7.71 2.24
C GLN A 78 0.52 8.51 3.47
N ALA A 79 -0.64 8.21 4.06
CA ALA A 79 -1.14 8.92 5.22
C ALA A 79 -0.21 8.73 6.42
N ARG A 80 0.52 9.80 6.79
CA ARG A 80 1.32 9.82 8.01
C ARG A 80 0.39 9.87 9.21
N ARG A 81 0.38 8.80 10.00
CA ARG A 81 -0.19 8.84 11.35
C ARG A 81 0.88 9.39 12.28
N VAL A 82 0.86 10.71 12.49
CA VAL A 82 1.62 11.32 13.59
C VAL A 82 0.82 11.08 14.86
N ASN A 83 1.33 10.25 15.76
CA ASN A 83 0.75 10.16 17.10
C ASN A 83 1.04 11.48 17.80
N LEU A 84 -0.01 12.24 18.11
CA LEU A 84 0.07 13.54 18.80
C LEU A 84 0.67 13.48 20.22
N THR A 85 1.05 12.29 20.70
CA THR A 85 1.61 12.05 22.04
C THR A 85 3.07 12.46 22.19
N ASP A 86 3.84 12.65 21.11
CA ASP A 86 5.30 12.85 21.22
C ASP A 86 5.77 14.30 21.36
N HIS A 87 4.87 15.30 21.32
CA HIS A 87 5.29 16.72 21.25
C HIS A 87 4.64 17.68 22.26
N LEU A 88 3.68 17.23 23.07
CA LEU A 88 3.03 18.11 24.05
C LEU A 88 3.77 18.21 25.40
N SER A 89 4.85 17.46 25.61
CA SER A 89 5.65 17.57 26.84
C SER A 89 6.53 18.82 26.92
N THR A 90 6.68 19.59 25.83
CA THR A 90 7.63 20.72 25.78
C THR A 90 6.97 22.10 26.00
N VAL A 91 5.63 22.20 25.99
CA VAL A 91 4.92 23.47 26.17
C VAL A 91 4.08 23.46 27.46
N ALA A 92 4.71 23.11 28.58
CA ALA A 92 4.11 23.25 29.91
C ALA A 92 5.12 23.71 30.98
N VAL A 93 6.25 24.31 30.56
CA VAL A 93 7.29 24.81 31.48
C VAL A 93 7.73 26.21 31.09
N PHE A 94 6.81 27.16 30.91
CA PHE A 94 7.08 28.59 31.13
C PHE A 94 5.78 29.25 31.59
N GLY A 95 5.32 28.82 32.77
CA GLY A 95 4.56 29.69 33.64
C GLY A 95 5.53 30.33 34.62
N VAL A 96 5.81 31.62 34.44
CA VAL A 96 5.90 32.67 35.49
C VAL A 96 5.49 33.98 34.85
#